data_AF-A0A066TZM3-F1
#
_entry.id   AF-A0A066TZM3-F1
#
_cell.length_a   1.000
_cell.length_b   1.000
_cell.length_c   1.000
_cell.angle_alpha   90.00
_cell.angle_beta   90.00
_cell.angle_gamma   90.00
#
_symmetry.space_group_name_H-M   'P 1'
#
loop_
_entity.id
_entity.type
_entity.pdbx_description
1 polymer ?
#
loop_
_entity_poly.entity_id
_entity_poly.type
_entity_poly.pdbx_seq_one_letter_code
_entity_poly.pdbx_strand_id
1 'polypeptide(L)'
;MSRSWKEVKAEKLAIDRAAGRDVDAARTAAREATEAYVLGFRLAQLREDAGVSQTELARRMGVSQPRISQLEQGDPGQMALDTLRRYITALGGRMRVVADFEDHDVTVSAAQPGHTDARA
;
A
#
# COMPACT_ATOMS: atom_id res chain seq x y z
N MET A 1 -47.51 -7.66 4.25
CA MET A 1 -46.73 -6.49 3.80
C MET A 1 -45.26 -6.89 3.75
N SER A 2 -44.57 -6.64 2.63
CA SER A 2 -43.15 -6.98 2.47
C SER A 2 -42.27 -5.99 3.23
N ARG A 3 -41.30 -6.49 4.00
CA ARG A 3 -40.31 -5.63 4.66
C ARG A 3 -39.48 -4.87 3.64
N SER A 4 -39.21 -3.60 3.92
CA SER A 4 -38.35 -2.77 3.09
C SER A 4 -36.88 -3.15 3.27
N TRP A 5 -36.09 -3.09 2.21
CA TRP A 5 -34.64 -3.29 2.26
C TRP A 5 -33.93 -2.39 3.27
N LYS A 6 -34.44 -1.16 3.48
CA LYS A 6 -33.92 -0.23 4.50
C LYS A 6 -34.13 -0.76 5.92
N GLU A 7 -35.28 -1.35 6.19
CA GLU A 7 -35.62 -1.92 7.51
C GLU A 7 -34.76 -3.14 7.82
N VAL A 8 -34.61 -4.03 6.84
CA VAL A 8 -33.74 -5.22 6.96
C VAL A 8 -32.29 -4.83 7.26
N LYS A 9 -31.77 -3.78 6.60
CA LYS A 9 -30.40 -3.30 6.83
C LYS A 9 -30.25 -2.67 8.22
N ALA A 10 -31.24 -1.93 8.69
CA ALA A 10 -31.24 -1.35 10.03
C ALA A 10 -31.30 -2.42 11.14
N GLU A 11 -32.16 -3.43 10.97
CA GLU A 11 -32.27 -4.58 11.87
C GLU A 11 -30.95 -5.37 11.92
N LYS A 12 -30.33 -5.63 10.76
CA LYS A 12 -29.03 -6.31 10.69
C LYS A 12 -27.92 -5.53 11.40
N LEU A 13 -27.87 -4.21 11.20
CA LEU A 13 -26.88 -3.35 11.85
C LEU A 13 -27.03 -3.37 13.38
N ALA A 14 -28.27 -3.39 13.89
CA ALA A 14 -28.55 -3.49 15.33
C ALA A 14 -28.09 -4.84 15.89
N ILE A 15 -28.34 -5.94 15.17
CA ILE A 15 -27.86 -7.28 15.52
C ILE A 15 -26.32 -7.34 15.55
N ASP A 16 -25.66 -6.72 14.56
CA ASP A 16 -24.20 -6.71 14.49
C ASP A 16 -23.58 -5.92 15.66
N ARG A 17 -24.11 -4.74 15.98
CA ARG A 17 -23.68 -3.98 17.17
C ARG A 17 -23.91 -4.75 18.46
N ALA A 18 -25.08 -5.36 18.63
CA ALA A 18 -25.39 -6.15 19.83
C ALA A 18 -24.46 -7.36 20.00
N ALA A 19 -23.98 -7.92 18.89
CA ALA A 19 -22.99 -8.98 18.87
C ALA A 19 -21.53 -8.49 18.93
N GLY A 20 -21.30 -7.18 19.11
CA GLY A 20 -19.95 -6.58 19.15
C GLY A 20 -19.20 -6.60 17.81
N ARG A 21 -19.90 -6.85 16.69
CA ARG A 21 -19.30 -6.84 15.36
C ARG A 21 -19.30 -5.45 14.77
N ASP A 22 -18.12 -4.90 14.56
CA ASP A 22 -17.94 -3.69 13.76
C ASP A 22 -17.67 -4.07 12.30
N VAL A 23 -18.75 -4.12 11.51
CA VAL A 23 -18.70 -4.50 10.10
C VAL A 23 -17.98 -3.45 9.24
N ASP A 24 -18.04 -2.18 9.63
CA ASP A 24 -17.41 -1.10 8.87
C ASP A 24 -15.90 -1.06 9.14
N ALA A 25 -15.47 -1.27 10.39
CA ALA A 25 -14.07 -1.50 10.70
C ALA A 25 -13.53 -2.76 10.00
N ALA A 26 -14.29 -3.87 10.00
CA ALA A 26 -13.90 -5.10 9.32
C ALA A 26 -13.75 -4.90 7.79
N ARG A 27 -14.64 -4.14 7.16
CA ARG A 27 -14.54 -3.78 5.74
C ARG A 27 -13.32 -2.91 5.46
N THR A 28 -13.06 -1.93 6.31
CA THR A 28 -11.90 -1.03 6.16
C THR A 28 -10.60 -1.83 6.27
N ALA A 29 -10.46 -2.66 7.30
CA ALA A 29 -9.30 -3.53 7.49
C ALA A 29 -9.12 -4.52 6.32
N ALA A 30 -10.20 -5.11 5.80
CA ALA A 30 -10.13 -6.00 4.65
C ALA A 30 -9.66 -5.27 3.38
N ARG A 31 -10.11 -4.01 3.18
CA ARG A 31 -9.67 -3.17 2.07
C ARG A 31 -8.19 -2.84 2.19
N GLU A 32 -7.74 -2.35 3.34
CA GLU A 32 -6.34 -2.02 3.61
C GLU A 32 -5.42 -3.22 3.42
N ALA A 33 -5.82 -4.40 3.92
CA ALA A 33 -5.08 -5.64 3.72
C ALA A 33 -4.98 -6.04 2.25
N THR A 34 -6.05 -5.83 1.47
CA THR A 34 -6.04 -6.11 0.03
C THR A 34 -5.09 -5.15 -0.70
N GLU A 35 -5.16 -3.86 -0.40
CA GLU A 35 -4.30 -2.82 -0.99
C GLU A 35 -2.81 -3.10 -0.67
N ALA A 36 -2.50 -3.45 0.58
CA ALA A 36 -1.16 -3.81 0.99
C ALA A 36 -0.66 -5.09 0.30
N TYR A 37 -1.49 -6.13 0.20
CA TYR A 37 -1.13 -7.35 -0.53
C TYR A 37 -0.81 -7.08 -2.00
N VAL A 38 -1.64 -6.29 -2.69
CA VAL A 38 -1.41 -5.92 -4.08
C VAL A 38 -0.11 -5.14 -4.24
N LEU A 39 0.17 -4.17 -3.35
CA LEU A 39 1.42 -3.43 -3.36
C LEU A 39 2.63 -4.33 -3.13
N GLY A 40 2.56 -5.21 -2.13
CA GLY A 40 3.62 -6.19 -1.82
C GLY A 40 3.95 -7.08 -3.01
N PHE A 41 2.91 -7.62 -3.66
CA PHE A 41 3.05 -8.41 -4.88
C PHE A 41 3.74 -7.61 -6.00
N ARG A 42 3.35 -6.35 -6.22
CA ARG A 42 3.99 -5.48 -7.23
C ARG A 42 5.47 -5.23 -6.93
N LEU A 43 5.85 -5.07 -5.67
CA LEU A 43 7.26 -4.93 -5.27
C LEU A 43 8.06 -6.19 -5.61
N ALA A 44 7.51 -7.37 -5.31
CA ALA A 44 8.13 -8.65 -5.66
C ALA A 44 8.37 -8.76 -7.18
N GLN A 45 7.38 -8.39 -7.99
CA GLN A 45 7.52 -8.35 -9.46
C GLN A 45 8.66 -7.42 -9.89
N LEU A 46 8.71 -6.19 -9.37
CA LEU A 46 9.78 -5.24 -9.71
C LEU A 46 11.17 -5.77 -9.36
N ARG A 47 11.30 -6.47 -8.22
CA ARG A 47 12.55 -7.11 -7.81
C ARG A 47 12.94 -8.26 -8.77
N GLU A 48 11.98 -9.07 -9.17
CA GLU A 48 12.18 -10.18 -10.11
C GLU A 48 12.59 -9.68 -11.50
N ASP A 49 11.93 -8.65 -12.00
CA ASP A 49 12.26 -7.98 -13.26
C ASP A 49 13.69 -7.39 -13.24
N ALA A 50 14.15 -6.95 -12.07
CA ALA A 50 15.52 -6.49 -11.86
C ALA A 50 16.55 -7.63 -11.70
N GLY A 51 16.12 -8.91 -11.70
CA GLY A 51 16.99 -10.06 -11.53
C GLY A 51 17.61 -10.19 -10.13
N VAL A 52 16.97 -9.63 -9.11
CA VAL A 52 17.50 -9.56 -7.74
C VAL A 52 16.79 -10.56 -6.83
N SER A 53 17.51 -11.33 -6.01
CA SER A 53 16.89 -12.18 -4.99
C SER A 53 16.50 -11.39 -3.75
N GLN A 54 15.55 -11.88 -2.95
CA GLN A 54 15.19 -11.21 -1.68
C GLN A 54 16.39 -11.07 -0.74
N THR A 55 17.27 -12.07 -0.66
CA THR A 55 18.49 -12.03 0.16
C THR A 55 19.47 -10.95 -0.33
N GLU A 56 19.64 -10.84 -1.65
CA GLU A 56 20.51 -9.82 -2.23
C GLU A 56 19.93 -8.42 -2.00
N LEU A 57 18.62 -8.23 -2.18
CA LEU A 57 17.96 -6.97 -1.89
C LEU A 57 18.08 -6.59 -0.41
N ALA A 58 17.87 -7.56 0.49
CA ALA A 58 18.03 -7.37 1.93
C ALA A 58 19.45 -6.87 2.27
N ARG A 59 20.47 -7.47 1.66
CA ARG A 59 21.87 -7.05 1.80
C ARG A 59 22.08 -5.61 1.31
N ARG A 60 21.56 -5.25 0.14
CA ARG A 60 21.63 -3.88 -0.40
C ARG A 60 20.93 -2.85 0.49
N MET A 61 19.82 -3.24 1.09
CA MET A 61 19.03 -2.38 1.98
C MET A 61 19.56 -2.34 3.42
N GLY A 62 20.48 -3.25 3.80
CA GLY A 62 20.97 -3.37 5.19
C GLY A 62 19.90 -3.85 6.16
N VAL A 63 19.02 -4.76 5.72
CA VAL A 63 17.95 -5.36 6.54
C VAL A 63 17.98 -6.88 6.46
N SER A 64 17.16 -7.57 7.25
CA SER A 64 17.03 -9.02 7.17
C SER A 64 16.23 -9.46 5.95
N GLN A 65 16.48 -10.66 5.42
CA GLN A 65 15.64 -11.20 4.33
C GLN A 65 14.17 -11.39 4.74
N PRO A 66 13.82 -11.82 5.98
CA PRO A 66 12.43 -11.88 6.42
C PRO A 66 11.72 -10.52 6.37
N ARG A 67 12.44 -9.42 6.61
CA ARG A 67 11.90 -8.05 6.44
C ARG A 67 11.45 -7.81 5.00
N ILE A 68 12.24 -8.24 4.01
CA ILE A 68 11.89 -8.14 2.59
C ILE A 68 10.68 -9.03 2.28
N SER A 69 10.66 -10.26 2.79
CA SER A 69 9.52 -11.17 2.61
C SER A 69 8.22 -10.58 3.17
N GLN A 70 8.23 -10.01 4.38
CA GLN A 70 7.05 -9.38 4.99
C GLN A 70 6.55 -8.20 4.17
N LEU A 71 7.46 -7.37 3.67
CA LEU A 71 7.12 -6.25 2.79
C LEU A 71 6.47 -6.74 1.49
N GLU A 72 7.04 -7.76 0.84
CA GLU A 72 6.52 -8.33 -0.40
C GLU A 72 5.22 -9.14 -0.19
N GLN A 73 4.93 -9.58 1.03
CA GLN A 73 3.67 -10.25 1.39
C GLN A 73 2.54 -9.29 1.76
N GLY A 74 2.81 -7.98 1.82
CA GLY A 74 1.77 -7.01 2.12
C GLY A 74 1.59 -6.69 3.60
N ASP A 75 2.60 -6.87 4.47
CA ASP A 75 2.50 -6.45 5.87
C ASP A 75 2.47 -4.90 5.96
N PRO A 76 1.32 -4.29 6.33
CA PRO A 76 1.18 -2.83 6.35
C PRO A 76 2.16 -2.15 7.33
N GLY A 77 2.56 -2.85 8.39
CA GLY A 77 3.53 -2.35 9.37
C GLY A 77 4.94 -2.15 8.79
N GLN A 78 5.24 -2.72 7.62
CA GLN A 78 6.53 -2.57 6.95
C GLN A 78 6.52 -1.55 5.80
N MET A 79 5.34 -1.08 5.39
CA MET A 79 5.12 -0.28 4.17
C MET A 79 5.26 1.23 4.40
N ALA A 80 6.21 1.66 5.23
CA ALA A 80 6.53 3.07 5.37
C ALA A 80 7.12 3.62 4.05
N LEU A 81 6.81 4.89 3.74
CA LEU A 81 7.27 5.54 2.52
C LEU A 81 8.80 5.51 2.35
N ASP A 82 9.56 5.69 3.44
CA ASP A 82 11.02 5.59 3.42
C ASP A 82 11.51 4.17 3.07
N THR A 83 10.83 3.14 3.58
CA THR A 83 11.13 1.73 3.26
C THR A 83 10.94 1.48 1.77
N LEU A 84 9.81 1.91 1.21
CA LEU A 84 9.50 1.76 -0.21
C LEU A 84 10.51 2.51 -1.08
N ARG A 85 10.87 3.75 -0.70
CA ARG A 85 11.90 4.54 -1.38
C ARG A 85 13.24 3.81 -1.40
N ARG A 86 13.70 3.30 -0.25
CA ARG A 86 14.95 2.53 -0.13
C ARG A 86 14.90 1.24 -0.94
N TYR A 87 13.77 0.55 -0.97
CA TYR A 87 13.56 -0.65 -1.77
C TYR A 87 13.76 -0.36 -3.25
N ILE A 88 13.06 0.66 -3.77
CA ILE A 88 13.17 1.06 -5.18
C ILE A 88 14.59 1.54 -5.51
N THR A 89 15.24 2.31 -4.62
CA THR A 89 16.64 2.73 -4.81
C THR A 89 17.61 1.56 -4.84
N ALA A 90 17.42 0.54 -3.99
CA ALA A 90 18.28 -0.66 -3.97
C ALA A 90 18.13 -1.54 -5.22
N LEU A 91 17.02 -1.40 -5.95
CA LEU A 91 16.83 -1.96 -7.29
C LEU A 91 17.40 -1.08 -8.42
N GLY A 92 17.94 0.10 -8.09
CA GLY A 92 18.47 1.06 -9.07
C GLY A 92 17.43 2.03 -9.64
N GLY A 93 16.21 2.04 -9.08
CA GLY A 93 15.13 2.92 -9.48
C GLY A 93 15.07 4.24 -8.72
N ARG A 94 14.13 5.09 -9.12
CA ARG A 94 13.75 6.31 -8.40
C ARG A 94 12.25 6.29 -8.12
N MET A 95 11.88 6.37 -6.84
CA MET A 95 10.47 6.44 -6.43
C MET A 95 9.94 7.86 -6.65
N ARG A 96 8.77 7.98 -7.27
CA ARG A 96 7.96 9.20 -7.30
C ARG A 96 6.64 8.93 -6.60
N VAL A 97 6.21 9.86 -5.75
CA VAL A 97 4.88 9.81 -5.13
C VAL A 97 3.98 10.70 -5.96
N VAL A 98 2.83 10.18 -6.37
CA VAL A 98 1.83 10.93 -7.13
C VAL A 98 0.58 11.03 -6.27
N ALA A 99 0.07 12.25 -6.11
CA ALA A 99 -1.27 12.51 -5.64
C ALA A 99 -2.18 12.56 -6.86
N ASP A 100 -3.10 11.60 -6.91
CA ASP A 100 -4.11 11.42 -7.97
C ASP A 100 -5.37 12.22 -7.59
N PHE A 101 -5.73 13.20 -8.40
CA PHE A 101 -6.96 13.99 -8.29
C PHE A 101 -7.86 13.71 -9.50
N GLU A 102 -9.16 14.00 -9.37
CA GLU A 102 -10.16 13.70 -10.41
C GLU A 102 -9.80 14.26 -11.81
N ASP A 103 -9.14 15.41 -11.84
CA ASP A 103 -8.81 16.16 -13.06
C ASP A 103 -7.31 16.20 -13.38
N HIS A 104 -6.41 15.88 -12.44
CA HIS A 104 -4.97 15.96 -12.64
C HIS A 104 -4.14 15.14 -11.64
N ASP A 105 -2.90 14.83 -12.03
CA ASP A 105 -1.91 14.21 -11.16
C ASP A 105 -0.86 15.24 -10.70
N VAL A 106 -0.50 15.21 -9.41
CA VAL A 106 0.59 16.01 -8.85
C VAL A 106 1.69 15.11 -8.31
N THR A 107 2.91 15.27 -8.82
CA THR A 107 4.07 14.62 -8.18
C THR A 107 4.40 15.33 -6.86
N VAL A 108 4.28 14.60 -5.75
CA VAL A 108 4.62 15.09 -4.41
C VAL A 108 6.12 14.99 -4.21
N SER A 109 6.76 16.13 -4.00
CA SER A 109 8.21 16.26 -3.85
C SER A 109 8.52 17.16 -2.64
N ALA A 110 9.55 16.79 -1.86
CA ALA A 110 10.04 17.63 -0.76
C ALA A 110 10.74 18.90 -1.25
N ALA A 111 11.18 18.93 -2.52
CA ALA A 111 11.62 20.16 -3.18
C ALA A 111 10.37 20.92 -3.64
N GLN A 112 10.33 22.23 -3.36
CA GLN A 112 9.21 23.09 -3.70
C GLN A 112 8.81 22.93 -5.19
N PRO A 113 7.50 22.93 -5.51
CA PRO A 113 7.04 22.98 -6.89
C PRO A 113 7.59 24.26 -7.55
N GLY A 114 8.51 24.11 -8.51
CA GLY A 114 9.13 25.22 -9.22
C GLY A 114 10.57 25.00 -9.69
N HIS A 115 11.31 24.00 -9.20
CA HIS A 115 12.65 23.70 -9.72
C HIS A 115 12.60 22.59 -10.77
N THR A 116 12.23 22.97 -11.99
CA THR A 116 12.50 22.18 -13.19
C THR A 116 14.02 22.17 -13.37
N ASP A 117 14.68 21.10 -12.92
CA ASP A 117 16.08 20.86 -13.28
C ASP A 117 16.08 20.37 -14.74
N ALA A 118 15.99 21.34 -15.66
CA ALA A 118 16.32 21.14 -17.06
C ALA A 118 17.82 20.87 -17.11
N ARG A 119 18.20 19.62 -17.36
CA ARG A 119 19.57 19.31 -17.75
C ARG A 119 19.59 18.72 -19.16
N ALA A 120 20.26 19.49 -20.00
CA ALA A 120 20.76 19.19 -21.33
C ALA A 120 21.74 18.01 -21.32
#